data_AF-A0A0B5HDE8-F1
#
_entry.id   AF-A0A0B5HDE8-F1
#
_cell.length_a   1.000
_cell.length_b   1.000
_cell.length_c   1.000
_cell.angle_alpha   90.00
_cell.angle_beta   90.00
_cell.angle_gamma   90.00
#
_symmetry.space_group_name_H-M   'P 1'
#
loop_
_entity.id
_entity.type
_entity.pdbx_description
1 polymer ?
#
loop_
_entity_poly.entity_id
_entity_poly.type
_entity_poly.pdbx_seq_one_letter_code
_entity_poly.pdbx_strand_id
1 'polypeptide(L)'
;MADLIQDTISQILASLTTAVSSMIMGLPNLILGLIVAIIFIIIGALLGDAIKKLVAKVLNTAKLDEWAKEHKLKESVGGVPLSELAGTFIKWYIILIFLTQAAEFVALGSLRTFMLALVYYIPIVLAALIIVVLGLLLAKFLRNKIEATNHKYKRTIAVAVEILVIYLAAIIGLRRVGIDVSVLEQAFLIAFTAFVLVVALILGISFGLAFKNDVKALVQNLKREVS
;
A
#
# COMPACT_ATOMS: atom_id res chain seq x y z
N MET A 1 35.68 -53.65 -13.30
CA MET A 1 34.25 -53.38 -13.61
C MET A 1 33.33 -53.81 -12.47
N ALA A 2 33.49 -55.02 -11.91
CA ALA A 2 32.69 -55.48 -10.77
C ALA A 2 32.78 -54.54 -9.54
N ASP A 3 33.98 -54.08 -9.19
CA ASP A 3 34.19 -53.19 -8.02
C ASP A 3 33.50 -51.82 -8.16
N LEU A 4 33.46 -51.25 -9.37
CA LEU A 4 32.78 -49.97 -9.63
C LEU A 4 31.25 -50.07 -9.51
N ILE A 5 30.69 -51.21 -9.91
CA ILE A 5 29.26 -51.50 -9.78
C ILE A 5 28.92 -51.68 -8.30
N GLN A 6 29.76 -52.38 -7.54
CA GLN A 6 29.54 -52.64 -6.13
C GLN A 6 29.66 -51.37 -5.27
N ASP A 7 30.57 -50.46 -5.62
CA ASP A 7 30.70 -49.16 -4.97
C ASP A 7 29.49 -48.25 -5.24
N THR A 8 29.01 -48.20 -6.49
CA THR A 8 27.81 -47.43 -6.86
C THR A 8 26.55 -47.94 -6.13
N ILE A 9 26.39 -49.27 -6.03
CA ILE A 9 25.27 -49.88 -5.28
C ILE A 9 25.34 -49.50 -3.80
N SER A 10 26.54 -49.53 -3.21
CA SER A 10 26.75 -49.19 -1.81
C SER A 10 26.44 -47.71 -1.52
N GLN A 11 26.81 -46.80 -2.41
CA GLN A 11 26.50 -45.38 -2.30
C GLN A 11 25.00 -45.08 -2.43
N ILE A 12 24.29 -45.79 -3.32
CA ILE A 12 22.83 -45.66 -3.46
C ILE A 12 22.12 -46.18 -2.19
N LEU A 13 22.55 -47.33 -1.66
CA LEU A 13 22.00 -47.88 -0.42
C LEU A 13 22.29 -46.99 0.79
N ALA A 14 23.50 -46.41 0.89
CA ALA A 14 23.85 -45.46 1.93
C ALA A 14 23.01 -44.17 1.85
N SER A 15 22.78 -43.66 0.64
CA SER A 15 21.93 -42.47 0.41
C SER A 15 20.47 -42.76 0.76
N LEU A 16 19.95 -43.93 0.38
CA LEU A 16 18.58 -44.34 0.66
C LEU A 16 18.35 -44.59 2.15
N THR A 17 19.29 -45.25 2.83
CA THR A 17 19.21 -45.46 4.28
C THR A 17 19.31 -44.15 5.05
N THR A 18 20.14 -43.21 4.61
CA THR A 18 20.22 -41.86 5.19
C THR A 18 18.92 -41.08 4.99
N ALA A 19 18.31 -41.13 3.79
CA ALA A 19 17.02 -40.50 3.50
C ALA A 19 15.87 -41.11 4.33
N VAL A 20 15.80 -42.43 4.42
CA VAL A 20 14.79 -43.13 5.23
C VAL A 20 15.00 -42.85 6.72
N SER A 21 16.25 -42.89 7.21
CA SER A 21 16.58 -42.60 8.61
C SER A 21 16.22 -41.15 8.99
N SER A 22 16.52 -40.18 8.13
CA SER A 22 16.13 -38.77 8.35
C SER A 22 14.62 -38.55 8.32
N MET A 23 13.86 -39.29 7.51
CA MET A 23 12.40 -39.28 7.56
C MET A 23 11.85 -39.88 8.86
N ILE A 24 12.39 -41.04 9.29
CA ILE A 24 11.98 -41.73 10.53
C ILE A 24 12.34 -40.89 11.77
N MET A 25 13.50 -40.25 11.81
CA MET A 25 13.89 -39.35 12.90
C MET A 25 13.13 -38.02 12.87
N GLY A 26 12.60 -37.60 11.71
CA GLY A 26 11.74 -36.42 11.57
C GLY A 26 10.28 -36.63 11.98
N LEU A 27 9.79 -37.88 12.01
CA LEU A 27 8.40 -38.22 12.36
C LEU A 27 7.98 -37.77 13.77
N PRO A 28 8.76 -37.99 14.84
CA PRO A 28 8.44 -37.46 16.16
C PRO A 28 8.31 -35.94 16.19
N ASN A 29 9.19 -35.23 15.47
CA ASN A 29 9.16 -33.77 15.37
C ASN A 29 7.94 -33.28 14.58
N LEU A 30 7.49 -34.02 13.57
CA LEU A 30 6.24 -33.72 12.84
C LEU A 30 5.01 -33.87 13.75
N ILE A 31 4.93 -34.93 14.54
CA ILE A 31 3.80 -35.16 15.46
C ILE A 31 3.77 -34.06 16.54
N LEU A 32 4.92 -33.77 17.17
CA LEU A 32 5.05 -32.66 18.12
C LEU A 32 4.70 -31.31 17.47
N GLY A 33 5.20 -31.07 16.25
CA GLY A 33 4.91 -29.87 15.47
C GLY A 33 3.42 -29.72 15.16
N LEU A 34 2.72 -30.80 14.83
CA LEU A 34 1.27 -30.79 14.60
C LEU A 34 0.47 -30.51 15.88
N ILE A 35 0.88 -31.07 17.02
CA ILE A 35 0.24 -30.77 18.31
C ILE A 35 0.39 -29.28 18.63
N VAL A 36 1.61 -28.74 18.48
CA VAL A 36 1.89 -27.32 18.69
C VAL A 36 1.10 -26.45 17.69
N ALA A 37 1.03 -26.84 16.43
CA ALA A 37 0.22 -26.15 15.41
C ALA A 37 -1.26 -26.09 15.78
N ILE A 38 -1.84 -27.19 16.25
CA ILE A 38 -3.23 -27.24 16.73
C ILE A 38 -3.43 -26.28 17.91
N ILE A 39 -2.50 -26.26 18.86
CA ILE A 39 -2.54 -25.32 19.99
C ILE A 39 -2.54 -23.87 19.49
N PHE A 40 -1.65 -23.50 18.55
CA PHE A 40 -1.63 -22.16 17.98
C PHE A 40 -2.92 -21.80 17.24
N ILE A 41 -3.53 -22.73 16.50
CA ILE A 41 -4.81 -22.50 15.81
C ILE A 41 -5.93 -22.25 16.83
N ILE A 42 -5.99 -23.05 17.90
CA ILE A 42 -6.98 -22.88 18.97
C ILE A 42 -6.81 -21.52 19.64
N ILE A 43 -5.58 -21.17 20.03
CA ILE A 43 -5.28 -19.86 20.65
C ILE A 43 -5.62 -18.72 19.69
N GLY A 44 -5.26 -18.83 18.42
CA GLY A 44 -5.54 -17.83 17.39
C GLY A 44 -7.05 -17.65 17.15
N ALA A 45 -7.84 -18.72 17.17
CA ALA A 45 -9.28 -18.64 17.06
C ALA A 45 -9.91 -17.95 18.29
N LEU A 46 -9.48 -18.31 19.50
CA LEU A 46 -9.96 -17.73 20.75
C LEU A 46 -9.63 -16.22 20.84
N LEU A 47 -8.38 -15.85 20.58
CA LEU A 47 -7.95 -14.45 20.56
C LEU A 47 -8.61 -13.69 19.41
N GLY A 48 -8.75 -14.31 18.25
CA GLY A 48 -9.45 -13.75 17.10
C GLY A 48 -10.90 -13.40 17.42
N ASP A 49 -11.62 -14.28 18.11
CA ASP A 49 -13.00 -14.02 18.56
C ASP A 49 -13.09 -12.92 19.62
N ALA A 50 -12.14 -12.89 20.57
CA ALA A 50 -12.07 -11.83 21.58
C ALA A 50 -11.83 -10.46 20.94
N ILE A 51 -10.84 -10.36 20.05
CA ILE A 51 -10.50 -9.12 19.36
C ILE A 51 -11.59 -8.72 18.37
N LYS A 52 -12.22 -9.66 17.65
CA LYS A 52 -13.39 -9.36 16.80
C LYS A 52 -14.46 -8.62 17.58
N LYS A 53 -14.83 -9.12 18.78
CA LYS A 53 -15.85 -8.50 19.63
C LYS A 53 -15.43 -7.10 20.09
N LEU A 54 -14.18 -6.96 20.52
CA LEU A 54 -13.62 -5.66 20.93
C LEU A 54 -13.69 -4.65 19.79
N VAL A 55 -13.19 -5.03 18.61
CA VAL A 55 -13.12 -4.16 17.45
C VAL A 55 -14.51 -3.80 16.94
N ALA A 56 -15.41 -4.78 16.79
CA ALA A 56 -16.79 -4.49 16.39
C ALA A 56 -17.48 -3.53 17.37
N LYS A 57 -17.26 -3.69 18.68
CA LYS A 57 -17.79 -2.77 19.70
C LYS A 57 -17.22 -1.35 19.56
N VAL A 58 -15.92 -1.23 19.33
CA VAL A 58 -15.25 0.07 19.12
C VAL A 58 -15.76 0.77 17.86
N LEU A 59 -15.83 0.05 16.72
CA LEU A 59 -16.30 0.64 15.45
C LEU A 59 -17.79 1.01 15.50
N ASN A 60 -18.61 0.21 16.17
CA ASN A 60 -20.01 0.53 16.37
C ASN A 60 -20.18 1.76 17.28
N THR A 61 -19.36 1.88 18.34
CA THR A 61 -19.32 3.09 19.20
C THR A 61 -18.90 4.33 18.42
N ALA A 62 -18.01 4.17 17.44
CA ALA A 62 -17.61 5.24 16.52
C ALA A 62 -18.66 5.58 15.45
N LYS A 63 -19.87 4.99 15.53
CA LYS A 63 -21.01 5.22 14.61
C LYS A 63 -20.69 4.90 13.15
N LEU A 64 -19.72 4.01 12.90
CA LEU A 64 -19.33 3.62 11.54
C LEU A 64 -20.50 2.99 10.78
N ASP A 65 -21.33 2.21 11.47
CA ASP A 65 -22.50 1.55 10.89
C ASP A 65 -23.62 2.54 10.53
N GLU A 66 -23.77 3.64 11.28
CA GLU A 66 -24.71 4.73 10.96
C GLU A 66 -24.22 5.49 9.72
N TRP A 67 -22.94 5.86 9.68
CA TRP A 67 -22.33 6.53 8.52
C TRP A 67 -22.44 5.68 7.23
N ALA A 68 -22.25 4.36 7.34
CA ALA A 68 -22.39 3.43 6.21
C ALA A 68 -23.83 3.36 5.69
N LYS A 69 -24.81 3.45 6.59
CA LYS A 69 -26.24 3.44 6.25
C LYS A 69 -26.63 4.72 5.51
N GLU A 70 -26.14 5.88 5.96
CA GLU A 70 -26.38 7.17 5.30
C GLU A 70 -25.83 7.22 3.87
N HIS A 71 -24.73 6.52 3.60
CA HIS A 71 -24.10 6.46 2.27
C HIS A 71 -24.61 5.29 1.39
N LYS A 72 -25.71 4.61 1.78
CA LYS A 72 -26.28 3.43 1.09
C LYS A 72 -25.29 2.27 0.87
N LEU A 73 -24.20 2.22 1.63
CA LEU A 73 -23.18 1.19 1.47
C LEU A 73 -23.66 -0.18 1.97
N LYS A 74 -24.68 -0.21 2.83
CA LYS A 74 -25.23 -1.43 3.44
C LYS A 74 -25.77 -2.44 2.43
N GLU A 75 -26.29 -1.96 1.30
CA GLU A 75 -26.79 -2.79 0.19
C GLU A 75 -25.64 -3.40 -0.63
N SER A 76 -24.49 -2.71 -0.69
CA SER A 76 -23.30 -3.17 -1.43
C SER A 76 -22.50 -4.27 -0.71
N VAL A 77 -22.70 -4.43 0.61
CA VAL A 77 -22.01 -5.43 1.46
C VAL A 77 -22.95 -6.55 1.95
N GLY A 78 -24.10 -6.74 1.29
CA GLY A 78 -25.00 -7.86 1.58
C GLY A 78 -25.74 -7.76 2.92
N GLY A 79 -25.95 -6.54 3.44
CA GLY A 79 -26.73 -6.29 4.65
C GLY A 79 -25.98 -6.44 5.97
N VAL A 80 -24.72 -6.89 5.95
CA VAL A 80 -23.89 -7.06 7.16
C VAL A 80 -23.34 -5.71 7.65
N PRO A 81 -23.32 -5.42 8.97
CA PRO A 81 -22.71 -4.20 9.51
C PRO A 81 -21.21 -4.10 9.18
N LEU A 82 -20.71 -2.89 8.88
CA LEU A 82 -19.28 -2.69 8.58
C LEU A 82 -18.41 -3.00 9.79
N SER A 83 -18.88 -2.69 10.99
CA SER A 83 -18.18 -3.02 12.25
C SER A 83 -17.96 -4.52 12.40
N GLU A 84 -18.95 -5.33 12.01
CA GLU A 84 -18.88 -6.79 12.08
C GLU A 84 -18.00 -7.37 10.96
N LEU A 85 -18.06 -6.81 9.76
CA LEU A 85 -17.16 -7.18 8.66
C LEU A 85 -15.70 -6.90 9.04
N ALA A 86 -15.41 -5.72 9.58
CA ALA A 86 -14.07 -5.36 10.03
C ALA A 86 -13.58 -6.26 11.17
N GLY A 87 -14.41 -6.53 12.17
CA GLY A 87 -14.08 -7.46 13.25
C GLY A 87 -13.84 -8.89 12.74
N THR A 88 -14.62 -9.35 11.77
CA THR A 88 -14.45 -10.67 11.13
C THR A 88 -13.15 -10.74 10.34
N PHE A 89 -12.83 -9.69 9.59
CA PHE A 89 -11.55 -9.57 8.89
C PHE A 89 -10.36 -9.66 9.87
N ILE A 90 -10.43 -8.95 11.00
CA ILE A 90 -9.37 -8.96 12.02
C ILE A 90 -9.25 -10.33 12.69
N LYS A 91 -10.35 -11.03 12.95
CA LYS A 91 -10.30 -12.44 13.42
C LYS A 91 -9.48 -13.30 12.48
N TRP A 92 -9.79 -13.25 11.18
CA TRP A 92 -9.06 -14.03 10.17
C TRP A 92 -7.59 -13.61 10.07
N TYR A 93 -7.30 -12.32 10.18
CA TYR A 93 -5.93 -11.81 10.23
C TYR A 93 -5.14 -12.38 11.42
N ILE A 94 -5.75 -12.39 12.62
CA ILE A 94 -5.14 -12.99 13.82
C ILE A 94 -4.90 -14.48 13.61
N ILE A 95 -5.91 -15.22 13.14
CA ILE A 95 -5.75 -16.66 12.85
C ILE A 95 -4.57 -16.88 11.88
N LEU A 96 -4.42 -16.03 10.86
CA LEU A 96 -3.32 -16.11 9.91
C LEU A 96 -1.95 -15.87 10.58
N ILE A 97 -1.84 -14.91 11.51
CA ILE A 97 -0.62 -14.70 12.30
C ILE A 97 -0.28 -15.97 13.10
N PHE A 98 -1.26 -16.55 13.80
CA PHE A 98 -1.06 -17.78 14.57
C PHE A 98 -0.71 -18.98 13.66
N LEU A 99 -1.27 -19.03 12.46
CA LEU A 99 -0.94 -20.04 11.46
C LEU A 99 0.52 -19.93 10.97
N THR A 100 1.08 -18.71 10.93
CA THR A 100 2.51 -18.53 10.61
C THR A 100 3.42 -19.16 11.66
N GLN A 101 3.04 -19.03 12.93
CA GLN A 101 3.77 -19.63 14.05
C GLN A 101 3.65 -21.14 14.02
N ALA A 102 2.44 -21.66 13.77
CA ALA A 102 2.21 -23.09 13.55
C ALA A 102 3.09 -23.67 12.42
N ALA A 103 3.20 -22.96 11.29
CA ALA A 103 4.01 -23.38 10.15
C ALA A 103 5.52 -23.43 10.45
N GLU A 104 6.00 -22.61 11.39
CA GLU A 104 7.40 -22.63 11.86
C GLU A 104 7.72 -23.92 12.61
N PHE A 105 6.84 -24.35 13.52
CA PHE A 105 7.03 -25.57 14.30
C PHE A 105 6.94 -26.86 13.48
N VAL A 106 6.19 -26.87 12.38
CA VAL A 106 6.12 -28.01 11.45
C VAL A 106 7.30 -28.03 10.46
N ALA A 107 8.27 -27.11 10.60
CA ALA A 107 9.44 -26.97 9.73
C ALA A 107 9.10 -26.72 8.25
N LEU A 108 7.92 -26.15 7.95
CA LEU A 108 7.49 -25.80 6.59
C LEU A 108 8.00 -24.40 6.20
N GLY A 109 9.33 -24.24 6.10
CA GLY A 109 10.00 -22.95 5.91
C GLY A 109 9.45 -22.10 4.75
N SER A 110 9.17 -22.71 3.60
CA SER A 110 8.58 -22.03 2.45
C SER A 110 7.16 -21.54 2.70
N LEU A 111 6.33 -22.37 3.35
CA LEU A 111 4.96 -22.01 3.72
C LEU A 111 4.95 -20.86 4.75
N ARG A 112 5.82 -20.93 5.76
CA ARG A 112 5.98 -19.85 6.75
C ARG A 112 6.33 -18.53 6.08
N THR A 113 7.29 -18.54 5.15
CA THR A 113 7.73 -17.33 4.44
C THR A 113 6.60 -16.71 3.64
N PHE A 114 5.84 -17.54 2.92
CA PHE A 114 4.65 -17.08 2.20
C PHE A 114 3.58 -16.51 3.13
N MET A 115 3.27 -17.20 4.23
CA MET A 115 2.29 -16.74 5.22
C MET A 115 2.72 -15.42 5.88
N LEU A 116 4.00 -15.25 6.23
CA LEU A 116 4.54 -14.00 6.76
C LEU A 116 4.42 -12.86 5.75
N ALA A 117 4.70 -13.12 4.47
CA ALA A 117 4.49 -12.14 3.41
C ALA A 117 3.02 -11.67 3.38
N LEU A 118 2.04 -12.58 3.53
CA LEU A 118 0.62 -12.23 3.63
C LEU A 118 0.32 -11.37 4.88
N VAL A 119 0.89 -11.73 6.05
CA VAL A 119 0.73 -10.94 7.29
C VAL A 119 1.18 -9.50 7.09
N TYR A 120 2.32 -9.30 6.43
CA TYR A 120 2.88 -7.96 6.17
C TYR A 120 2.15 -7.22 5.06
N TYR A 121 1.60 -7.94 4.07
CA TYR A 121 0.91 -7.33 2.94
C TYR A 121 -0.43 -6.70 3.34
N ILE A 122 -1.17 -7.30 4.27
CA ILE A 122 -2.47 -6.78 4.74
C ILE A 122 -2.41 -5.33 5.26
N PRO A 123 -1.54 -4.96 6.23
CA PRO A 123 -1.44 -3.58 6.70
C PRO A 123 -0.93 -2.62 5.62
N ILE A 124 -0.11 -3.09 4.69
CA ILE A 124 0.35 -2.30 3.54
C ILE A 124 -0.82 -1.93 2.62
N VAL A 125 -1.68 -2.89 2.29
CA VAL A 125 -2.87 -2.67 1.46
C VAL A 125 -3.86 -1.74 2.17
N LEU A 126 -4.06 -1.91 3.48
CA LEU A 126 -4.90 -0.99 4.26
C LEU A 126 -4.35 0.44 4.23
N ALA A 127 -3.04 0.62 4.39
CA ALA A 127 -2.41 1.94 4.28
C ALA A 127 -2.61 2.55 2.89
N ALA A 128 -2.47 1.76 1.82
CA ALA A 128 -2.72 2.21 0.46
C ALA A 128 -4.18 2.66 0.26
N LEU A 129 -5.15 1.88 0.76
CA LEU A 129 -6.57 2.22 0.71
C LEU A 129 -6.84 3.54 1.42
N ILE A 130 -6.31 3.72 2.63
CA ILE A 130 -6.46 4.95 3.42
C ILE A 130 -5.92 6.16 2.64
N ILE A 131 -4.72 6.04 2.05
CA ILE A 131 -4.11 7.11 1.26
C ILE A 131 -5.01 7.50 0.09
N VAL A 132 -5.54 6.52 -0.66
CA VAL A 132 -6.42 6.78 -1.81
C VAL A 132 -7.72 7.44 -1.35
N VAL A 133 -8.36 6.95 -0.30
CA VAL A 133 -9.60 7.53 0.24
C VAL A 133 -9.36 8.97 0.72
N LEU A 134 -8.31 9.22 1.48
CA LEU A 134 -7.95 10.57 1.92
C LEU A 134 -7.63 11.48 0.74
N GLY A 135 -6.95 10.97 -0.29
CA GLY A 135 -6.68 11.69 -1.52
C GLY A 135 -7.95 12.08 -2.28
N LEU A 136 -8.92 11.17 -2.39
CA LEU A 136 -10.23 11.45 -3.00
C LEU A 136 -11.02 12.50 -2.22
N LEU A 137 -11.02 12.40 -0.89
CA LEU A 137 -11.66 13.39 -0.01
C LEU A 137 -11.01 14.76 -0.15
N LEU A 138 -9.68 14.81 -0.15
CA LEU A 138 -8.90 16.03 -0.33
C LEU A 138 -9.16 16.64 -1.71
N ALA A 139 -9.19 15.83 -2.77
CA ALA A 139 -9.46 16.29 -4.13
C ALA A 139 -10.84 16.97 -4.24
N LYS A 140 -11.88 16.33 -3.68
CA LYS A 140 -13.23 16.90 -3.63
C LYS A 140 -13.31 18.17 -2.80
N PHE A 141 -12.65 18.19 -1.64
CA PHE A 141 -12.59 19.36 -0.77
C PHE A 141 -11.95 20.55 -1.50
N LEU A 142 -10.82 20.33 -2.15
CA LEU A 142 -10.12 21.36 -2.92
C LEU A 142 -10.95 21.85 -4.11
N ARG A 143 -11.60 20.93 -4.84
CA ARG A 143 -12.50 21.27 -5.94
C ARG A 143 -13.60 22.23 -5.48
N ASN A 144 -14.33 21.87 -4.41
CA ASN A 144 -15.42 22.68 -3.88
C ASN A 144 -14.93 24.07 -3.43
N LYS A 145 -13.75 24.13 -2.80
CA LYS A 145 -13.15 25.38 -2.34
C LYS A 145 -12.74 26.29 -3.50
N ILE A 146 -12.27 25.73 -4.62
CA ILE A 146 -11.93 26.47 -5.83
C ILE A 146 -13.20 26.93 -6.57
N GLU A 147 -14.21 26.07 -6.70
CA GLU A 147 -15.49 26.41 -7.37
C GLU A 147 -16.28 27.51 -6.62
N ALA A 148 -16.09 27.62 -5.30
CA ALA A 148 -16.66 28.68 -4.48
C ALA A 148 -16.04 30.07 -4.74
N THR A 149 -14.89 30.16 -5.41
CA THR A 149 -14.26 31.46 -5.74
C THR A 149 -15.01 32.20 -6.84
N ASN A 150 -14.75 33.51 -7.01
CA ASN A 150 -15.39 34.35 -8.03
C ASN A 150 -14.50 34.55 -9.28
N HIS A 151 -13.79 33.51 -9.71
CA HIS A 151 -12.92 33.59 -10.91
C HIS A 151 -13.61 32.98 -12.14
N LYS A 152 -13.43 33.61 -13.31
CA LYS A 152 -13.99 33.16 -14.60
C LYS A 152 -13.63 31.70 -14.95
N TYR A 153 -12.45 31.23 -14.53
CA TYR A 153 -11.91 29.91 -14.83
C TYR A 153 -12.02 28.91 -13.67
N LYS A 154 -12.77 29.24 -12.61
CA LYS A 154 -12.85 28.43 -11.38
C LYS A 154 -13.18 26.97 -11.62
N ARG A 155 -14.10 26.68 -12.54
CA ARG A 155 -14.51 25.30 -12.87
C ARG A 155 -13.38 24.50 -13.50
N THR A 156 -12.66 25.09 -14.45
CA THR A 156 -11.53 24.43 -15.13
C THR A 156 -10.38 24.18 -14.16
N ILE A 157 -10.05 25.17 -13.31
CA ILE A 157 -8.99 25.04 -12.31
C ILE A 157 -9.36 24.00 -11.26
N ALA A 158 -10.62 24.00 -10.79
CA ALA A 158 -11.10 23.03 -9.81
C ALA A 158 -11.00 21.60 -10.33
N VAL A 159 -11.44 21.34 -11.56
CA VAL A 159 -11.35 20.02 -12.18
C VAL A 159 -9.89 19.61 -12.42
N ALA A 160 -9.03 20.53 -12.87
CA ALA A 160 -7.61 20.24 -13.06
C ALA A 160 -6.91 19.84 -11.74
N VAL A 161 -7.18 20.57 -10.66
CA VAL A 161 -6.65 20.28 -9.32
C VAL A 161 -7.21 18.96 -8.79
N GLU A 162 -8.51 18.70 -8.96
CA GLU A 162 -9.13 17.44 -8.55
C GLU A 162 -8.44 16.24 -9.22
N ILE A 163 -8.31 16.28 -10.56
CA ILE A 163 -7.67 15.21 -11.34
C ILE A 163 -6.21 15.02 -10.88
N LEU A 164 -5.48 16.11 -10.66
CA LEU A 164 -4.09 16.06 -10.23
C LEU A 164 -3.94 15.42 -8.84
N VAL A 165 -4.78 15.79 -7.87
CA VAL A 165 -4.72 15.22 -6.51
C VAL A 165 -5.11 13.74 -6.52
N ILE A 166 -6.13 13.35 -7.31
CA ILE A 166 -6.52 11.95 -7.47
C ILE A 166 -5.38 11.14 -8.10
N TYR A 167 -4.75 11.68 -9.14
CA TYR A 167 -3.61 11.03 -9.80
C TYR A 167 -2.43 10.81 -8.84
N LEU A 168 -2.06 11.83 -8.05
CA LEU A 168 -1.01 11.71 -7.04
C LEU A 168 -1.37 10.69 -5.95
N ALA A 169 -2.61 10.75 -5.44
CA ALA A 169 -3.07 9.80 -4.42
C ALA A 169 -3.05 8.35 -4.94
N ALA A 170 -3.43 8.14 -6.21
CA ALA A 170 -3.35 6.85 -6.86
C ALA A 170 -1.90 6.36 -6.94
N ILE A 171 -0.95 7.17 -7.41
CA ILE A 171 0.47 6.80 -7.47
C ILE A 171 1.00 6.42 -6.09
N ILE A 172 0.75 7.23 -5.07
CA ILE A 172 1.23 6.97 -3.70
C ILE A 172 0.61 5.68 -3.16
N GLY A 173 -0.69 5.46 -3.41
CA GLY A 173 -1.38 4.22 -3.06
C GLY A 173 -0.78 2.99 -3.75
N LEU A 174 -0.60 3.05 -5.08
CA LEU A 174 -0.02 1.97 -5.88
C LEU A 174 1.41 1.64 -5.41
N ARG A 175 2.24 2.66 -5.18
CA ARG A 175 3.59 2.51 -4.63
C ARG A 175 3.57 1.78 -3.29
N ARG A 176 2.60 2.10 -2.43
CA ARG A 176 2.50 1.49 -1.12
C ARG A 176 2.28 -0.01 -1.23
N VAL A 177 1.45 -0.47 -2.18
CA VAL A 177 1.17 -1.89 -2.46
C VAL A 177 2.37 -2.64 -3.07
N GLY A 178 3.45 -1.93 -3.43
CA GLY A 178 4.64 -2.53 -4.05
C GLY A 178 4.55 -2.62 -5.58
N ILE A 179 3.58 -1.93 -6.19
CA ILE A 179 3.55 -1.74 -7.64
C ILE A 179 4.64 -0.74 -8.00
N ASP A 180 5.50 -1.10 -8.94
CA ASP A 180 6.50 -0.19 -9.47
C ASP A 180 5.81 0.94 -10.24
N VAL A 181 5.76 2.11 -9.64
CA VAL A 181 5.19 3.33 -10.21
C VAL A 181 6.28 4.27 -10.74
N SER A 182 7.54 3.84 -10.83
CA SER A 182 8.65 4.68 -11.27
C SER A 182 8.38 5.33 -12.63
N VAL A 183 7.79 4.59 -13.57
CA VAL A 183 7.39 5.10 -14.88
C VAL A 183 6.33 6.21 -14.75
N LEU A 184 5.35 6.05 -13.85
CA LEU A 184 4.30 7.06 -13.61
C LEU A 184 4.88 8.30 -12.93
N GLU A 185 5.74 8.12 -11.91
CA GLU A 185 6.42 9.22 -11.21
C GLU A 185 7.32 10.02 -12.15
N GLN A 186 8.09 9.34 -13.01
CA GLN A 186 8.96 9.98 -14.00
C GLN A 186 8.16 10.70 -15.09
N ALA A 187 7.12 10.07 -15.64
CA ALA A 187 6.26 10.71 -16.63
C ALA A 187 5.61 11.99 -16.07
N PHE A 188 5.12 11.95 -14.83
CA PHE A 188 4.61 13.12 -14.13
C PHE A 188 5.67 14.18 -13.93
N LEU A 189 6.87 13.80 -13.46
CA LEU A 189 7.97 14.74 -13.23
C LEU A 189 8.37 15.45 -14.53
N ILE A 190 8.49 14.72 -15.64
CA ILE A 190 8.82 15.28 -16.95
C ILE A 190 7.74 16.25 -17.41
N ALA A 191 6.46 15.85 -17.34
CA ALA A 191 5.33 16.69 -17.74
C ALA A 191 5.21 17.95 -16.86
N PHE A 192 5.35 17.82 -15.54
CA PHE A 192 5.31 18.93 -14.60
C PHE A 192 6.48 19.88 -14.81
N THR A 193 7.69 19.36 -15.02
CA THR A 193 8.87 20.16 -15.33
C THR A 193 8.69 20.93 -16.63
N ALA A 194 8.18 20.28 -17.69
CA ALA A 194 7.89 20.94 -18.95
C ALA A 194 6.87 22.08 -18.78
N PHE A 195 5.80 21.85 -18.01
CA PHE A 195 4.81 22.88 -17.69
C PHE A 195 5.42 24.05 -16.91
N VAL A 196 6.17 23.76 -15.85
CA VAL A 196 6.84 24.78 -15.02
C VAL A 196 7.83 25.60 -15.85
N LEU A 197 8.58 24.96 -16.77
CA LEU A 197 9.47 25.66 -17.69
C LEU A 197 8.72 26.63 -18.60
N VAL A 198 7.59 26.21 -19.18
CA VAL A 198 6.77 27.10 -20.02
C VAL A 198 6.27 28.31 -19.22
N VAL A 199 5.76 28.08 -18.00
CA VAL A 199 5.31 29.17 -17.12
C VAL A 199 6.46 30.10 -16.75
N ALA A 200 7.63 29.55 -16.40
CA ALA A 200 8.82 30.32 -16.08
C ALA A 200 9.29 31.19 -17.26
N LEU A 201 9.24 30.66 -18.50
CA LEU A 201 9.58 31.42 -19.71
C LEU A 201 8.57 32.53 -19.99
N ILE A 202 7.27 32.26 -19.89
CA ILE A 202 6.22 33.28 -20.08
C ILE A 202 6.42 34.42 -19.08
N LEU A 203 6.62 34.10 -17.80
CA LEU A 203 6.88 35.10 -16.78
C LEU A 203 8.18 35.85 -17.05
N GLY A 204 9.28 35.16 -17.35
CA GLY A 204 10.57 35.78 -17.62
C GLY A 204 10.52 36.76 -18.79
N ILE A 205 9.87 36.39 -19.90
CA ILE A 205 9.68 37.27 -21.06
C ILE A 205 8.76 38.44 -20.70
N SER A 206 7.66 38.18 -19.99
CA SER A 206 6.71 39.23 -19.59
C SER A 206 7.37 40.28 -18.71
N PHE A 207 8.16 39.85 -17.71
CA PHE A 207 8.93 40.75 -16.85
C PHE A 207 10.01 41.50 -17.64
N GLY A 208 10.76 40.80 -18.50
CA GLY A 208 11.81 41.42 -19.33
C GLY A 208 11.27 42.51 -20.26
N LEU A 209 10.08 42.32 -20.83
CA LEU A 209 9.42 43.32 -21.67
C LEU A 209 8.84 44.47 -20.84
N ALA A 210 8.28 44.21 -19.66
CA ALA A 210 7.71 45.25 -18.79
C ALA A 210 8.76 46.28 -18.36
N PHE A 211 9.95 45.84 -17.95
CA PHE A 211 11.03 46.73 -17.48
C PHE A 211 11.95 47.24 -18.59
N LYS A 212 11.70 46.86 -19.85
CA LYS A 212 12.57 47.23 -20.98
C LYS A 212 12.77 48.75 -21.09
N ASN A 213 11.70 49.52 -20.89
CA ASN A 213 11.73 50.98 -21.03
C ASN A 213 12.42 51.65 -19.84
N ASP A 214 12.13 51.21 -18.62
CA ASP A 214 12.74 51.75 -17.40
C ASP A 214 14.24 51.53 -17.37
N VAL A 215 14.69 50.32 -17.74
CA VAL A 215 16.12 49.98 -17.88
C VAL A 215 16.77 50.85 -18.96
N LYS A 216 16.09 51.08 -20.10
CA LYS A 216 16.62 51.93 -21.17
C LYS A 216 16.81 53.38 -20.73
N ALA A 217 15.88 53.93 -19.94
CA ALA A 217 15.97 55.27 -19.40
C ALA A 217 17.12 55.40 -18.38
N LEU A 218 17.30 54.40 -17.52
CA LEU A 218 18.39 54.34 -16.54
C LEU A 218 19.77 54.34 -17.22
N VAL A 219 19.94 53.51 -18.26
CA VAL A 219 21.19 53.44 -19.03
C VAL A 219 21.48 54.77 -19.76
N GLN A 220 20.45 55.44 -20.28
CA GLN A 220 20.63 56.73 -20.96
C GLN A 220 21.03 57.85 -20.00
N ASN A 221 20.45 57.89 -18.80
CA ASN A 221 20.79 58.89 -17.79
C ASN A 221 22.22 58.70 -17.28
N LEU A 222 22.63 57.46 -17.00
CA LEU A 222 24.01 57.14 -16.63
C LEU A 222 25.00 57.53 -17.72
N LYS A 223 24.68 57.27 -19.00
CA LYS A 223 25.54 57.67 -20.12
C LYS A 223 25.69 59.19 -20.26
N ARG A 224 24.70 59.96 -19.79
CA ARG A 224 24.70 61.42 -19.78
C ARG A 224 25.49 62.02 -18.61
N GLU A 225 25.58 61.30 -17.50
CA GLU A 225 26.29 61.75 -16.29
C GLU A 225 27.79 61.42 -16.35
N VAL A 226 28.17 60.41 -17.14
CA VAL A 226 29.56 59.99 -17.38
C VAL A 226 30.19 60.68 -18.61
N SER A 227 29.41 61.42 -19.41
CA SER A 227 29.88 62.21 -20.56
C SER A 227 29.86 63.70 -20.25
#